data_AF-A0A183HF53-F1
#
_entry.id   AF-A0A183HF53-F1
#
_cell.length_a   1.000
_cell.length_b   1.000
_cell.length_c   1.000
_cell.angle_alpha   90.00
_cell.angle_beta   90.00
_cell.angle_gamma   90.00
#
_symmetry.space_group_name_H-M   'P 1'
#
loop_
_entity.id
_entity.type
_entity.pdbx_description
1 polymer ?
#
loop_
_entity_poly.entity_id
_entity_poly.type
_entity_poly.pdbx_seq_one_letter_code
_entity_poly.pdbx_strand_id
1 'polypeptide(L)'
;LQTKKKEDSKIDISGNDDNDEEEINKPERTSNSESQKSNDSDSITNKDMKKVILKGIAAVDPECRELIDTAHVYTESGDVYDALLNQTSAQHNNNKYFIMQLLESDGSKQYWVWFHWGRVGYKGQTSLNSCETDLMLAKKLFCDKFLDKTKNRWAERTNFEKVAGKYDYLPTDYSKIIEEKKNDNDIDDKKEVESKLDPDLQHLLTLICNIRAMEETMTELEYDATKAPLGKVTDEQIKAGYAALGKIEQHIKKKDFSSSFVEAVNNYYTKIPHFFGMRQPPMIKTIKQLKTEIKLLEALSEIGVAIRTFKKKGDVNIHPIDRHYMNMKCEISIVCADDPKYKNGFSIDIENGPQEE
;
A
#
# COMPACT_ATOMS: atom_id res chain seq x y z
N LEU A 1 -63.29 -12.78 7.84
CA LEU A 1 -62.04 -13.53 8.08
C LEU A 1 -61.22 -13.51 6.80
N GLN A 2 -60.40 -12.48 6.62
CA GLN A 2 -59.46 -12.33 5.50
C GLN A 2 -58.07 -12.73 6.00
N THR A 3 -57.49 -13.77 5.42
CA THR A 3 -56.12 -14.21 5.70
C THR A 3 -55.18 -13.64 4.65
N LYS A 4 -54.25 -12.79 5.12
CA LYS A 4 -53.12 -12.22 4.36
C LYS A 4 -52.10 -13.31 4.04
N LYS A 5 -51.69 -13.42 2.77
CA LYS A 5 -50.44 -14.09 2.36
C LYS A 5 -49.28 -13.11 2.54
N LYS A 6 -48.22 -13.55 3.19
CA LYS A 6 -46.88 -12.93 3.20
C LYS A 6 -46.19 -13.26 1.88
N GLU A 7 -45.63 -12.26 1.23
CA GLU A 7 -44.62 -12.41 0.17
C GLU A 7 -43.25 -12.24 0.83
N ASP A 8 -42.43 -13.30 0.80
CA ASP A 8 -41.01 -13.25 1.11
C ASP A 8 -40.26 -12.97 -0.20
N SER A 9 -39.62 -11.80 -0.30
CA SER A 9 -38.71 -11.46 -1.40
C SER A 9 -37.34 -12.11 -1.16
N LYS A 10 -37.06 -13.19 -1.90
CA LYS A 10 -35.70 -13.72 -2.09
C LYS A 10 -34.90 -12.71 -2.91
N ILE A 11 -33.80 -12.22 -2.35
CA ILE A 11 -32.74 -11.54 -3.10
C ILE A 11 -31.77 -12.64 -3.56
N ASP A 12 -31.71 -12.86 -4.87
CA ASP A 12 -30.77 -13.79 -5.49
C ASP A 12 -29.33 -13.26 -5.33
N ILE A 13 -28.53 -14.01 -4.55
CA ILE A 13 -27.08 -13.82 -4.45
C ILE A 13 -26.44 -14.91 -5.30
N SER A 14 -26.24 -14.63 -6.59
CA SER A 14 -25.33 -15.39 -7.45
C SER A 14 -24.82 -14.50 -8.58
N GLY A 15 -23.83 -13.66 -8.27
CA GLY A 15 -22.92 -13.13 -9.28
C GLY A 15 -21.88 -14.22 -9.56
N ASN A 16 -22.04 -14.91 -10.69
CA ASN A 16 -21.05 -15.87 -11.20
C ASN A 16 -19.76 -15.10 -11.58
N ASP A 17 -18.71 -15.28 -10.79
CA ASP A 17 -17.33 -14.81 -11.07
C ASP A 17 -16.38 -15.98 -11.41
N ASP A 18 -16.89 -17.19 -11.60
CA ASP A 18 -16.09 -18.38 -11.93
C ASP A 18 -16.46 -18.88 -13.33
N ASN A 19 -15.81 -18.33 -14.36
CA ASN A 19 -15.60 -18.99 -15.66
C ASN A 19 -14.56 -18.19 -16.46
N ASP A 20 -13.29 -18.58 -16.35
CA ASP A 20 -12.23 -18.25 -17.31
C ASP A 20 -11.30 -19.47 -17.43
N GLU A 21 -11.84 -20.57 -17.96
CA GLU A 21 -11.06 -21.56 -18.69
C GLU A 21 -11.47 -21.42 -20.18
N GLU A 22 -10.65 -20.72 -20.98
CA GLU A 22 -10.76 -20.81 -22.43
C GLU A 22 -9.61 -21.66 -22.99
N GLU A 23 -10.02 -22.76 -23.62
CA GLU A 23 -9.24 -23.62 -24.50
C GLU A 23 -8.63 -22.83 -25.67
N ILE A 24 -7.34 -23.08 -25.89
CA ILE A 24 -6.57 -22.57 -27.01
C ILE A 24 -7.02 -23.27 -28.30
N ASN A 25 -7.78 -22.58 -29.15
CA ASN A 25 -7.92 -22.95 -30.56
C ASN A 25 -7.06 -22.02 -31.44
N LYS A 26 -6.03 -22.61 -32.05
CA LYS A 26 -5.16 -21.96 -33.05
C LYS A 26 -5.95 -21.61 -34.32
N PRO A 27 -5.74 -20.43 -34.93
CA PRO A 27 -6.04 -20.25 -36.34
C PRO A 27 -4.81 -20.58 -37.20
N GLU A 28 -5.08 -21.32 -38.28
CA GLU A 28 -4.15 -21.66 -39.35
C GLU A 28 -3.65 -20.42 -40.13
N ARG A 29 -2.46 -20.59 -40.71
CA ARG A 29 -1.82 -19.66 -41.64
C ARG A 29 -2.63 -19.52 -42.92
N THR A 30 -2.95 -18.29 -43.32
CA THR A 30 -2.95 -17.89 -44.73
C THR A 30 -2.39 -16.48 -44.90
N SER A 31 -1.53 -16.37 -45.89
CA SER A 31 -0.82 -15.18 -46.35
C SER A 31 -1.73 -14.21 -47.09
N ASN A 32 -1.63 -12.91 -46.80
CA ASN A 32 -1.46 -11.91 -47.86
C ASN A 32 -0.93 -10.58 -47.33
N SER A 33 -0.02 -10.03 -48.12
CA SER A 33 0.66 -8.75 -48.00
C SER A 33 -0.27 -7.57 -48.23
N GLU A 34 -0.15 -6.50 -47.44
CA GLU A 34 -0.01 -5.13 -47.94
C GLU A 34 0.41 -4.16 -46.82
N SER A 35 1.31 -3.27 -47.20
CA SER A 35 2.04 -2.26 -46.42
C SER A 35 1.22 -1.01 -46.11
N GLN A 36 1.37 -0.42 -44.91
CA GLN A 36 1.82 0.97 -44.69
C GLN A 36 1.77 1.45 -43.22
N LYS A 37 2.91 2.02 -42.79
CA LYS A 37 3.14 3.25 -41.98
C LYS A 37 2.60 3.41 -40.54
N SER A 38 3.55 3.29 -39.60
CA SER A 38 4.08 4.32 -38.66
C SER A 38 3.17 5.28 -37.88
N ASN A 39 3.57 5.49 -36.61
CA ASN A 39 3.24 6.54 -35.63
C ASN A 39 2.07 6.19 -34.68
N ASP A 40 2.11 6.48 -33.38
CA ASP A 40 3.07 7.21 -32.55
C ASP A 40 2.97 6.71 -31.10
N SER A 41 4.10 6.72 -30.42
CA SER A 41 4.25 6.48 -29.00
C SER A 41 3.75 7.70 -28.21
N ASP A 42 2.57 7.63 -27.62
CA ASP A 42 2.12 8.66 -26.68
C ASP A 42 2.57 8.36 -25.25
N SER A 43 3.48 9.23 -24.82
CA SER A 43 4.01 9.42 -23.47
C SER A 43 2.90 9.54 -22.43
N ILE A 44 2.99 8.70 -21.39
CA ILE A 44 2.19 8.83 -20.16
C ILE A 44 2.61 10.12 -19.46
N THR A 45 1.76 11.14 -19.55
CA THR A 45 1.84 12.33 -18.71
C THR A 45 1.25 11.99 -17.34
N ASN A 46 2.10 12.00 -16.31
CA ASN A 46 1.74 11.82 -14.91
C ASN A 46 0.69 12.87 -14.48
N LYS A 47 -0.56 12.43 -14.30
CA LYS A 47 -1.64 13.20 -13.70
C LYS A 47 -1.89 12.76 -12.26
N ASP A 48 -1.69 13.71 -11.36
CA ASP A 48 -2.37 13.91 -10.07
C ASP A 48 -2.53 12.68 -9.15
N MET A 49 -1.54 12.45 -8.28
CA MET A 49 -1.77 11.74 -7.02
C MET A 49 -2.69 12.60 -6.13
N LYS A 50 -3.96 12.20 -6.04
CA LYS A 50 -4.98 12.89 -5.24
C LYS A 50 -4.65 12.83 -3.75
N LYS A 51 -4.81 13.95 -3.06
CA LYS A 51 -4.70 14.07 -1.60
C LYS A 51 -5.73 13.15 -0.93
N VAL A 52 -5.27 12.06 -0.33
CA VAL A 52 -6.10 11.12 0.43
C VAL A 52 -6.57 11.81 1.72
N ILE A 53 -7.89 11.91 1.92
CA ILE A 53 -8.48 12.48 3.15
C ILE A 53 -8.71 11.34 4.15
N LEU A 54 -8.07 11.42 5.32
CA LEU A 54 -8.24 10.43 6.39
C LEU A 54 -9.43 10.82 7.28
N LYS A 55 -10.59 10.23 7.02
CA LYS A 55 -11.75 10.21 7.93
C LYS A 55 -11.80 8.84 8.59
N GLY A 56 -11.85 8.75 9.92
CA GLY A 56 -11.70 7.45 10.60
C GLY A 56 -10.24 6.96 10.71
N ILE A 57 -10.05 5.69 11.08
CA ILE A 57 -8.72 5.09 11.32
C ILE A 57 -8.03 4.72 9.99
N ALA A 58 -8.80 4.43 8.96
CA ALA A 58 -8.32 4.18 7.60
C ALA A 58 -9.02 5.14 6.64
N ALA A 59 -8.30 5.59 5.61
CA ALA A 59 -8.87 6.47 4.60
C ALA A 59 -9.72 5.65 3.62
N VAL A 60 -10.84 6.24 3.19
CA VAL A 60 -11.64 5.70 2.10
C VAL A 60 -10.79 5.66 0.83
N ASP A 61 -10.89 4.56 0.08
CA ASP A 61 -10.24 4.41 -1.22
C ASP A 61 -10.56 5.59 -2.14
N PRO A 62 -9.54 6.30 -2.68
CA PRO A 62 -9.74 7.45 -3.57
C PRO A 62 -10.57 7.17 -4.84
N GLU A 63 -10.69 5.91 -5.25
CA GLU A 63 -11.55 5.54 -6.37
C GLU A 63 -13.05 5.48 -5.99
N CYS A 64 -13.40 5.44 -4.69
CA CYS A 64 -14.77 5.53 -4.20
C CYS A 64 -15.27 6.99 -4.16
N ARG A 65 -15.32 7.63 -5.33
CA ARG A 65 -15.63 9.07 -5.48
C ARG A 65 -16.99 9.47 -4.91
N GLU A 66 -17.94 8.54 -4.84
CA GLU A 66 -19.29 8.78 -4.35
C GLU A 66 -19.34 9.00 -2.82
N LEU A 67 -18.43 8.34 -2.07
CA LEU A 67 -18.48 8.32 -0.61
C LEU A 67 -17.24 8.90 0.07
N ILE A 68 -16.18 9.24 -0.69
CA ILE A 68 -14.91 9.76 -0.15
C ILE A 68 -15.08 10.97 0.78
N ASP A 69 -16.07 11.82 0.50
CA ASP A 69 -16.35 13.05 1.26
C ASP A 69 -17.54 12.91 2.23
N THR A 70 -18.19 11.75 2.31
CA THR A 70 -19.43 11.57 3.11
C THR A 70 -19.45 10.30 3.97
N ALA A 71 -18.40 9.49 3.92
CA ALA A 71 -18.26 8.26 4.69
C ALA A 71 -16.85 8.10 5.26
N HIS A 72 -16.71 7.16 6.18
CA HIS A 72 -15.44 6.70 6.73
C HIS A 72 -15.38 5.17 6.77
N VAL A 73 -14.18 4.62 6.87
CA VAL A 73 -14.01 3.16 7.04
C VAL A 73 -14.52 2.76 8.42
N TYR A 74 -15.41 1.77 8.46
CA TYR A 74 -16.03 1.26 9.67
C TYR A 74 -15.01 0.59 10.58
N THR A 75 -15.17 0.85 11.88
CA THR A 75 -14.29 0.32 12.92
C THR A 75 -15.10 -0.13 14.12
N GLU A 76 -14.80 -1.30 14.68
CA GLU A 76 -15.48 -1.83 15.86
C GLU A 76 -14.46 -2.35 16.86
N SER A 77 -14.45 -1.81 18.08
CA SER A 77 -13.57 -2.29 19.16
C SER A 77 -12.07 -2.36 18.79
N GLY A 78 -11.62 -1.51 17.86
CA GLY A 78 -10.25 -1.51 17.34
C GLY A 78 -10.05 -2.35 16.07
N ASP A 79 -11.02 -3.16 15.66
CA ASP A 79 -11.00 -3.86 14.38
C ASP A 79 -11.40 -2.90 13.26
N VAL A 80 -10.47 -2.65 12.35
CA VAL A 80 -10.67 -1.83 11.15
C VAL A 80 -11.04 -2.72 9.98
N TYR A 81 -12.22 -2.51 9.39
CA TYR A 81 -12.71 -3.29 8.24
C TYR A 81 -12.14 -2.74 6.92
N ASP A 82 -10.82 -2.82 6.78
CA ASP A 82 -10.05 -2.50 5.58
C ASP A 82 -9.06 -3.64 5.30
N ALA A 83 -9.04 -4.14 4.07
CA ALA A 83 -8.10 -5.17 3.67
C ALA A 83 -7.54 -4.90 2.27
N LEU A 84 -6.21 -4.97 2.18
CA LEU A 84 -5.48 -5.06 0.93
C LEU A 84 -5.03 -6.51 0.73
N LEU A 85 -5.45 -7.08 -0.38
CA LEU A 85 -5.07 -8.41 -0.80
C LEU A 85 -4.19 -8.36 -2.04
N ASN A 86 -3.20 -9.23 -2.13
CA ASN A 86 -2.31 -9.31 -3.28
C ASN A 86 -2.14 -10.76 -3.75
N GLN A 87 -1.97 -10.96 -5.05
CA GLN A 87 -1.73 -12.27 -5.64
C GLN A 87 -0.77 -12.15 -6.82
N THR A 88 0.39 -12.79 -6.72
CA THR A 88 1.32 -12.93 -7.84
C THR A 88 1.50 -14.39 -8.25
N SER A 89 1.44 -14.64 -9.56
CA SER A 89 1.96 -15.84 -10.19
C SER A 89 2.69 -15.43 -11.46
N ALA A 90 4.01 -15.56 -11.44
CA ALA A 90 4.82 -15.30 -12.60
C ALA A 90 4.48 -16.25 -13.74
N GLN A 91 4.24 -17.54 -13.48
CA GLN A 91 3.90 -18.52 -14.53
C GLN A 91 2.69 -18.11 -15.37
N HIS A 92 1.68 -17.54 -14.72
CA HIS A 92 0.43 -17.14 -15.38
C HIS A 92 0.35 -15.63 -15.66
N ASN A 93 1.46 -14.89 -15.49
CA ASN A 93 1.50 -13.42 -15.58
C ASN A 93 0.40 -12.72 -14.74
N ASN A 94 0.07 -13.32 -13.60
CA ASN A 94 -0.87 -12.74 -12.65
C ASN A 94 -0.10 -11.86 -11.67
N ASN A 95 -0.52 -10.62 -11.56
CA ASN A 95 -0.07 -9.68 -10.53
C ASN A 95 -1.27 -8.80 -10.20
N LYS A 96 -2.09 -9.26 -9.25
CA LYS A 96 -3.44 -8.75 -9.01
C LYS A 96 -3.58 -8.26 -7.58
N TYR A 97 -4.26 -7.13 -7.40
CA TYR A 97 -4.67 -6.63 -6.08
C TYR A 97 -6.18 -6.71 -5.92
N PHE A 98 -6.62 -6.76 -4.66
CA PHE A 98 -8.02 -6.62 -4.28
C PHE A 98 -8.10 -5.83 -2.97
N ILE A 99 -8.66 -4.62 -3.03
CA ILE A 99 -8.98 -3.77 -1.88
C ILE A 99 -10.44 -4.03 -1.50
N MET A 100 -10.71 -4.15 -0.21
CA MET A 100 -12.07 -4.18 0.32
C MET A 100 -12.19 -3.34 1.57
N GLN A 101 -13.26 -2.55 1.64
CA GLN A 101 -13.56 -1.65 2.76
C GLN A 101 -15.03 -1.76 3.15
N LEU A 102 -15.33 -1.85 4.44
CA LEU A 102 -16.67 -1.58 4.96
C LEU A 102 -16.74 -0.09 5.30
N LEU A 103 -17.68 0.62 4.70
CA LEU A 103 -17.85 2.06 4.86
C LEU A 103 -19.13 2.37 5.65
N GLU A 104 -19.07 3.36 6.53
CA GLU A 104 -20.21 3.92 7.27
C GLU A 104 -20.36 5.40 6.94
N SER A 105 -21.61 5.85 6.74
CA SER A 105 -21.94 7.26 6.47
C SER A 105 -21.63 8.14 7.68
N ASP A 106 -21.10 9.34 7.42
CA ASP A 106 -20.78 10.31 8.47
C ASP A 106 -22.04 10.91 9.13
N GLY A 107 -23.16 10.99 8.39
CA GLY A 107 -24.37 11.69 8.81
C GLY A 107 -25.58 10.78 9.11
N SER A 108 -25.48 9.49 8.79
CA SER A 108 -26.58 8.53 8.92
C SER A 108 -26.05 7.13 9.19
N LYS A 109 -26.86 6.26 9.79
CA LYS A 109 -26.50 4.85 9.98
C LYS A 109 -26.69 4.05 8.70
N GLN A 110 -25.94 4.42 7.66
CA GLN A 110 -25.92 3.72 6.38
C GLN A 110 -24.55 3.09 6.14
N TYR A 111 -24.56 1.89 5.57
CA TYR A 111 -23.37 1.07 5.39
C TYR A 111 -23.22 0.62 3.94
N TRP A 112 -21.97 0.52 3.49
CA TRP A 112 -21.61 -0.03 2.19
C TRP A 112 -20.41 -0.96 2.32
N VAL A 113 -20.28 -1.89 1.38
CA VAL A 113 -19.05 -2.65 1.18
C VAL A 113 -18.48 -2.29 -0.19
N TRP A 114 -17.31 -1.67 -0.15
CA TRP A 114 -16.53 -1.27 -1.31
C TRP A 114 -15.54 -2.36 -1.69
N PHE A 115 -15.47 -2.67 -2.97
CA PHE A 115 -14.48 -3.55 -3.58
C PHE A 115 -13.77 -2.83 -4.73
N HIS A 116 -12.46 -2.97 -4.80
CA HIS A 116 -11.66 -2.43 -5.90
C HIS A 116 -10.52 -3.38 -6.23
N TRP A 117 -10.48 -3.90 -7.46
CA TRP A 117 -9.54 -4.94 -7.86
C TRP A 117 -9.02 -4.74 -9.28
N GLY A 118 -7.86 -5.31 -9.56
CA GLY A 118 -7.27 -5.20 -10.89
C GLY A 118 -5.82 -5.65 -10.91
N ARG A 119 -5.14 -5.31 -12.02
CA ARG A 119 -3.69 -5.51 -12.13
C ARG A 119 -2.96 -4.41 -11.35
N VAL A 120 -1.95 -4.80 -10.59
CA VAL A 120 -1.10 -3.90 -9.79
C VAL A 120 -0.54 -2.77 -10.68
N GLY A 121 -0.59 -1.54 -10.20
CA GLY A 121 -0.29 -0.27 -10.87
C GLY A 121 -1.19 0.17 -12.04
N TYR A 122 -2.29 -0.51 -12.33
CA TYR A 122 -3.31 -0.05 -13.30
C TYR A 122 -4.61 0.36 -12.60
N LYS A 123 -5.46 1.08 -13.33
CA LYS A 123 -6.84 1.34 -12.88
C LYS A 123 -7.61 0.02 -12.86
N GLY A 124 -8.23 -0.27 -11.73
CA GLY A 124 -9.02 -1.48 -11.52
C GLY A 124 -10.50 -1.30 -11.86
N GLN A 125 -11.24 -2.39 -11.63
CA GLN A 125 -12.69 -2.40 -11.54
C GLN A 125 -13.11 -2.13 -10.09
N THR A 126 -14.31 -1.59 -9.93
CA THR A 126 -14.85 -1.20 -8.64
C THR A 126 -16.29 -1.68 -8.48
N SER A 127 -16.70 -1.97 -7.25
CA SER A 127 -18.08 -2.31 -6.90
C SER A 127 -18.42 -1.71 -5.54
N LEU A 128 -19.47 -0.90 -5.49
CA LEU A 128 -20.03 -0.33 -4.27
C LEU A 128 -21.35 -1.04 -3.95
N ASN A 129 -21.39 -1.77 -2.83
CA ASN A 129 -22.53 -2.57 -2.45
C ASN A 129 -23.23 -1.91 -1.25
N SER A 130 -24.42 -1.33 -1.48
CA SER A 130 -25.22 -0.75 -0.40
C SER A 130 -25.82 -1.84 0.49
N CYS A 131 -25.73 -1.65 1.80
CA CYS A 131 -26.41 -2.46 2.81
C CYS A 131 -27.46 -1.66 3.59
N GLU A 132 -27.75 -0.44 3.13
CA GLU A 132 -28.65 0.50 3.79
C GLU A 132 -28.32 0.60 5.29
N THR A 133 -29.28 0.36 6.18
CA THR A 133 -29.07 0.44 7.63
C THR A 133 -28.61 -0.87 8.28
N ASP A 134 -28.38 -1.93 7.50
CA ASP A 134 -28.03 -3.27 8.01
C ASP A 134 -26.51 -3.49 8.08
N LEU A 135 -25.96 -3.17 9.25
CA LEU A 135 -24.54 -3.42 9.56
C LEU A 135 -24.18 -4.91 9.51
N MET A 136 -25.09 -5.79 9.92
CA MET A 136 -24.81 -7.24 9.96
C MET A 136 -24.67 -7.80 8.56
N LEU A 137 -25.51 -7.34 7.63
CA LEU A 137 -25.40 -7.64 6.21
C LEU A 137 -24.06 -7.15 5.65
N ALA A 138 -23.66 -5.90 5.95
CA ALA A 138 -22.39 -5.33 5.49
C ALA A 138 -21.18 -6.15 6.00
N LYS A 139 -21.15 -6.48 7.29
CA LYS A 139 -20.10 -7.32 7.88
C LYS A 139 -20.07 -8.70 7.26
N LYS A 140 -21.23 -9.33 7.06
CA LYS A 140 -21.33 -10.65 6.42
C LYS A 140 -20.78 -10.61 5.00
N LEU A 141 -21.17 -9.62 4.19
CA LEU A 141 -20.69 -9.46 2.83
C LEU A 141 -19.17 -9.27 2.78
N PHE A 142 -18.61 -8.43 3.66
CA PHE A 142 -17.17 -8.23 3.77
C PHE A 142 -16.44 -9.53 4.14
N CYS A 143 -16.88 -10.21 5.20
CA CYS A 143 -16.28 -11.44 5.69
C CYS A 143 -16.39 -12.60 4.69
N ASP A 144 -17.53 -12.75 4.02
CA ASP A 144 -17.76 -13.78 3.00
C ASP A 144 -16.84 -13.54 1.79
N LYS A 145 -16.68 -12.28 1.34
CA LYS A 145 -15.76 -11.95 0.25
C LYS A 145 -14.30 -12.19 0.65
N PHE A 146 -13.91 -11.82 1.88
CA PHE A 146 -12.57 -12.10 2.38
C PHE A 146 -12.29 -13.61 2.40
N LEU A 147 -13.23 -14.41 2.90
CA LEU A 147 -13.14 -15.88 2.91
C LEU A 147 -13.10 -16.46 1.50
N ASP A 148 -13.89 -15.97 0.56
CA ASP A 148 -13.84 -16.43 -0.83
C ASP A 148 -12.45 -16.23 -1.46
N LYS A 149 -11.91 -15.01 -1.32
CA LYS A 149 -10.65 -14.60 -1.96
C LYS A 149 -9.40 -15.18 -1.30
N THR A 150 -9.45 -15.44 0.01
CA THR A 150 -8.27 -15.88 0.78
C THR A 150 -8.37 -17.29 1.36
N LYS A 151 -9.57 -17.86 1.45
CA LYS A 151 -9.89 -19.09 2.21
C LYS A 151 -9.57 -19.02 3.71
N ASN A 152 -9.41 -17.81 4.25
CA ASN A 152 -9.24 -17.53 5.68
C ASN A 152 -10.45 -16.76 6.23
N ARG A 153 -10.79 -16.94 7.51
CA ARG A 153 -11.83 -16.16 8.17
C ARG A 153 -11.30 -14.79 8.57
N TRP A 154 -12.08 -13.73 8.36
CA TRP A 154 -11.69 -12.36 8.75
C TRP A 154 -11.36 -12.23 10.25
N ALA A 155 -12.12 -12.91 11.11
CA ALA A 155 -11.89 -12.91 12.56
C ALA A 155 -10.55 -13.56 12.97
N GLU A 156 -9.99 -14.43 12.13
CA GLU A 156 -8.77 -15.20 12.39
C GLU A 156 -7.57 -14.66 11.59
N ARG A 157 -7.70 -13.48 10.97
CA ARG A 157 -6.70 -12.90 10.07
C ARG A 157 -5.32 -12.63 10.71
N THR A 158 -5.22 -12.62 12.04
CA THR A 158 -3.93 -12.56 12.74
C THR A 158 -3.11 -13.84 12.59
N ASN A 159 -3.79 -14.98 12.38
CA ASN A 159 -3.20 -16.29 12.12
C ASN A 159 -3.37 -16.67 10.63
N PHE A 160 -3.26 -15.69 9.74
CA PHE A 160 -3.49 -15.88 8.32
C PHE A 160 -2.54 -16.92 7.70
N GLU A 161 -3.10 -17.88 6.98
CA GLU A 161 -2.33 -18.88 6.24
C GLU A 161 -2.52 -18.70 4.73
N LYS A 162 -1.41 -18.51 4.02
CA LYS A 162 -1.44 -18.35 2.57
C LYS A 162 -1.85 -19.65 1.88
N VAL A 163 -2.98 -19.62 1.17
CA VAL A 163 -3.44 -20.76 0.33
C VAL A 163 -2.97 -20.60 -1.11
N ALA A 164 -2.40 -21.65 -1.70
CA ALA A 164 -1.96 -21.66 -3.10
C ALA A 164 -3.11 -21.29 -4.06
N GLY A 165 -2.82 -20.50 -5.09
CA GLY A 165 -3.83 -20.06 -6.07
C GLY A 165 -4.88 -19.07 -5.56
N LYS A 166 -4.83 -18.64 -4.29
CA LYS A 166 -5.70 -17.60 -3.70
C LYS A 166 -4.95 -16.31 -3.42
N TYR A 167 -5.65 -15.26 -2.99
CA TYR A 167 -4.99 -14.02 -2.57
C TYR A 167 -4.26 -14.20 -1.23
N ASP A 168 -3.21 -13.43 -1.03
CA ASP A 168 -2.58 -13.19 0.27
C ASP A 168 -3.15 -11.94 0.92
N TYR A 169 -3.08 -11.85 2.24
CA TYR A 169 -3.46 -10.67 2.99
C TYR A 169 -2.20 -9.85 3.31
N LEU A 170 -2.25 -8.54 3.07
CA LEU A 170 -1.21 -7.58 3.46
C LEU A 170 -1.76 -6.75 4.63
N PRO A 171 -1.43 -7.13 5.89
CA PRO A 171 -1.90 -6.41 7.06
C PRO A 171 -1.39 -4.97 7.05
N THR A 172 -2.28 -4.03 7.36
CA THR A 172 -1.91 -2.64 7.63
C THR A 172 -1.88 -2.42 9.14
N ASP A 173 -0.82 -1.80 9.65
CA ASP A 173 -0.73 -1.46 11.07
C ASP A 173 -1.53 -0.18 11.37
N TYR A 174 -2.73 -0.37 11.94
CA TYR A 174 -3.60 0.71 12.40
C TYR A 174 -3.35 1.11 13.84
N SER A 175 -2.52 0.37 14.60
CA SER A 175 -2.38 0.51 16.05
C SER A 175 -2.00 1.94 16.45
N LYS A 176 -1.09 2.55 15.67
CA LYS A 176 -0.63 3.92 15.90
C LYS A 176 -1.71 4.95 15.60
N ILE A 177 -2.49 4.77 14.55
CA ILE A 177 -3.61 5.68 14.22
C ILE A 177 -4.70 5.59 15.29
N ILE A 178 -4.95 4.39 15.84
CA ILE A 178 -5.91 4.16 16.92
C ILE A 178 -5.44 4.84 18.22
N GLU A 179 -4.16 4.68 18.58
CA GLU A 179 -3.55 5.39 19.71
C GLU A 179 -3.59 6.91 19.52
N GLU A 180 -3.30 7.38 18.31
CA GLU A 180 -3.33 8.80 17.94
C GLU A 180 -4.74 9.42 18.03
N LYS A 181 -5.80 8.65 17.74
CA LYS A 181 -7.18 9.12 17.83
C LYS A 181 -7.74 9.15 19.24
N LYS A 182 -7.29 8.25 20.13
CA LYS A 182 -7.67 8.28 21.55
C LYS A 182 -7.19 9.55 22.25
N ASN A 183 -6.16 10.20 21.72
CA ASN A 183 -5.57 11.43 22.25
C ASN A 183 -6.06 12.72 21.55
N ASP A 184 -6.94 12.60 20.54
CA ASP A 184 -7.35 13.70 19.63
C ASP A 184 -8.75 14.25 19.95
N ASN A 185 -9.14 14.30 21.23
CA ASN A 185 -10.42 14.89 21.65
C ASN A 185 -10.42 16.43 21.68
N ASP A 186 -9.41 17.10 21.13
CA ASP A 186 -9.36 18.56 21.16
C ASP A 186 -8.71 19.18 19.90
N ILE A 187 -9.41 20.20 19.39
CA ILE A 187 -8.97 21.31 18.52
C ILE A 187 -9.35 21.19 17.02
N ASP A 188 -10.56 21.70 16.75
CA ASP A 188 -10.87 22.52 15.58
C ASP A 188 -10.29 23.94 15.82
N ASP A 189 -9.95 24.68 14.75
CA ASP A 189 -9.20 25.97 14.67
C ASP A 189 -7.66 25.92 14.58
N LYS A 190 -7.14 25.66 13.36
CA LYS A 190 -5.73 25.91 13.00
C LYS A 190 -5.45 27.41 12.84
N LYS A 191 -4.68 28.00 13.76
CA LYS A 191 -3.86 29.18 13.47
C LYS A 191 -2.61 28.72 12.72
N GLU A 192 -2.24 29.41 11.63
CA GLU A 192 -0.94 29.23 10.98
C GLU A 192 0.15 29.74 11.92
N VAL A 193 0.88 28.81 12.55
CA VAL A 193 2.04 29.13 13.38
C VAL A 193 3.25 29.28 12.47
N GLU A 194 3.94 30.41 12.50
CA GLU A 194 5.19 30.60 11.74
C GLU A 194 6.33 29.73 12.28
N SER A 195 7.21 29.27 11.38
CA SER A 195 8.42 28.51 11.73
C SER A 195 9.44 29.39 12.44
N LYS A 196 10.13 28.82 13.45
CA LYS A 196 11.26 29.46 14.15
C LYS A 196 12.62 29.05 13.57
N LEU A 197 12.63 28.16 12.59
CA LEU A 197 13.86 27.68 11.98
C LEU A 197 14.38 28.66 10.93
N ASP A 198 15.69 28.66 10.72
CA ASP A 198 16.32 29.41 9.65
C ASP A 198 15.76 28.98 8.26
N PRO A 199 15.54 29.92 7.31
CA PRO A 199 15.03 29.58 5.98
C PRO A 199 15.83 28.50 5.23
N ASP A 200 17.16 28.46 5.37
CA ASP A 200 18.00 27.45 4.71
C ASP A 200 17.78 26.07 5.34
N LEU A 201 17.59 26.03 6.67
CA LEU A 201 17.24 24.80 7.38
C LEU A 201 15.81 24.35 7.01
N GLN A 202 14.86 25.27 6.88
CA GLN A 202 13.52 24.95 6.37
C GLN A 202 13.57 24.37 4.95
N HIS A 203 14.44 24.91 4.08
CA HIS A 203 14.61 24.39 2.74
C HIS A 203 15.20 22.96 2.74
N LEU A 204 16.25 22.72 3.53
CA LEU A 204 16.84 21.39 3.72
C LEU A 204 15.80 20.38 4.22
N LEU A 205 15.03 20.74 5.24
CA LEU A 205 14.00 19.88 5.81
C LEU A 205 12.89 19.55 4.81
N THR A 206 12.46 20.55 4.04
CA THR A 206 11.47 20.36 2.98
C THR A 206 11.98 19.37 1.93
N LEU A 207 13.26 19.42 1.60
CA LEU A 207 13.90 18.51 0.66
C LEU A 207 13.97 17.08 1.20
N ILE A 208 14.51 16.88 2.42
CA ILE A 208 14.77 15.54 2.96
C ILE A 208 13.52 14.86 3.55
N CYS A 209 12.49 15.63 3.92
CA CYS A 209 11.20 15.10 4.41
C CYS A 209 10.15 14.95 3.29
N ASN A 210 10.54 15.06 2.03
CA ASN A 210 9.63 14.98 0.90
C ASN A 210 9.19 13.53 0.63
N ILE A 211 8.03 13.14 1.16
CA ILE A 211 7.44 11.81 0.98
C ILE A 211 7.25 11.48 -0.51
N ARG A 212 6.86 12.46 -1.33
CA ARG A 212 6.66 12.24 -2.77
C ARG A 212 7.96 11.88 -3.48
N ALA A 213 9.06 12.54 -3.14
CA ALA A 213 10.38 12.19 -3.69
C ALA A 213 10.82 10.77 -3.28
N MET A 214 10.46 10.35 -2.05
CA MET A 214 10.67 8.97 -1.60
C MET A 214 9.82 7.97 -2.40
N GLU A 215 8.55 8.28 -2.66
CA GLU A 215 7.63 7.47 -3.50
C GLU A 215 8.12 7.35 -4.95
N GLU A 216 8.63 8.44 -5.52
CA GLU A 216 9.24 8.46 -6.86
C GLU A 216 10.47 7.54 -6.91
N THR A 217 11.34 7.60 -5.88
CA THR A 217 12.51 6.71 -5.77
C THR A 217 12.10 5.23 -5.65
N MET A 218 11.03 4.91 -4.94
CA MET A 218 10.53 3.53 -4.82
C MET A 218 9.92 3.03 -6.13
N THR A 219 9.32 3.92 -6.92
CA THR A 219 8.81 3.58 -8.24
C THR A 219 9.93 3.17 -9.21
N GLU A 220 11.12 3.78 -9.11
CA GLU A 220 12.31 3.37 -9.88
C GLU A 220 12.79 1.94 -9.54
N LEU A 221 12.51 1.48 -8.33
CA LEU A 221 12.77 0.11 -7.87
C LEU A 221 11.61 -0.85 -8.17
N GLU A 222 10.70 -0.47 -9.08
CA GLU A 222 9.52 -1.23 -9.49
C GLU A 222 8.53 -1.54 -8.34
N TYR A 223 8.57 -0.79 -7.23
CA TYR A 223 7.60 -0.94 -6.13
C TYR A 223 6.29 -0.23 -6.43
N ASP A 224 5.14 -0.85 -6.13
CA ASP A 224 3.83 -0.21 -6.29
C ASP A 224 3.44 0.63 -5.06
N ALA A 225 3.96 1.86 -5.00
CA ALA A 225 3.61 2.84 -3.98
C ALA A 225 2.14 3.33 -4.07
N THR A 226 1.46 3.14 -5.20
CA THR A 226 0.07 3.61 -5.37
C THR A 226 -0.93 2.72 -4.63
N LYS A 227 -0.67 1.41 -4.57
CA LYS A 227 -1.53 0.42 -3.93
C LYS A 227 -1.06 0.04 -2.53
N ALA A 228 0.24 0.07 -2.30
CA ALA A 228 0.83 -0.06 -0.98
C ALA A 228 1.65 1.20 -0.66
N PRO A 229 1.01 2.28 -0.18
CA PRO A 229 1.71 3.50 0.19
C PRO A 229 2.79 3.21 1.24
N LEU A 230 3.91 3.92 1.15
CA LEU A 230 5.09 3.69 1.99
C LEU A 230 4.81 3.77 3.50
N GLY A 231 3.84 4.60 3.89
CA GLY A 231 3.39 4.72 5.28
C GLY A 231 2.54 3.55 5.81
N LYS A 232 2.14 2.60 4.96
CA LYS A 232 1.32 1.43 5.34
C LYS A 232 2.12 0.12 5.35
N VAL A 233 3.37 0.12 4.89
CA VAL A 233 4.22 -1.07 4.90
C VAL A 233 4.64 -1.39 6.34
N THR A 234 4.35 -2.60 6.79
CA THR A 234 4.64 -3.03 8.16
C THR A 234 6.03 -3.65 8.30
N ASP A 235 6.62 -3.56 9.49
CA ASP A 235 7.91 -4.20 9.76
C ASP A 235 7.81 -5.73 9.59
N GLU A 236 6.64 -6.32 9.88
CA GLU A 236 6.31 -7.73 9.63
C GLU A 236 6.33 -8.06 8.13
N GLN A 237 5.77 -7.19 7.28
CA GLN A 237 5.79 -7.37 5.83
C GLN A 237 7.22 -7.30 5.28
N ILE A 238 8.04 -6.37 5.77
CA ILE A 238 9.47 -6.29 5.41
C ILE A 238 10.22 -7.55 5.83
N LYS A 239 10.03 -8.01 7.09
CA LYS A 239 10.61 -9.27 7.59
C LYS A 239 10.18 -10.47 6.74
N ALA A 240 8.90 -10.54 6.35
CA ALA A 240 8.39 -11.59 5.48
C ALA A 240 9.01 -11.53 4.08
N GLY A 241 9.25 -10.33 3.55
CA GLY A 241 10.00 -10.09 2.31
C GLY A 241 11.41 -10.64 2.38
N TYR A 242 12.18 -10.31 3.42
CA TYR A 242 13.53 -10.84 3.63
C TYR A 242 13.53 -12.36 3.76
N ALA A 243 12.57 -12.94 4.50
CA ALA A 243 12.44 -14.37 4.63
C ALA A 243 12.17 -15.05 3.27
N ALA A 244 11.37 -14.43 2.40
CA ALA A 244 11.13 -14.92 1.05
C ALA A 244 12.39 -14.82 0.16
N LEU A 245 13.12 -13.71 0.19
CA LEU A 245 14.39 -13.55 -0.53
C LEU A 245 15.46 -14.55 -0.03
N GLY A 246 15.49 -14.85 1.27
CA GLY A 246 16.37 -15.88 1.83
C GLY A 246 16.10 -17.27 1.26
N LYS A 247 14.83 -17.64 1.06
CA LYS A 247 14.47 -18.90 0.37
C LYS A 247 14.95 -18.89 -1.08
N ILE A 248 14.75 -17.78 -1.79
CA ILE A 248 15.22 -17.63 -3.19
C ILE A 248 16.74 -17.75 -3.26
N GLU A 249 17.49 -17.14 -2.34
CA GLU A 249 18.94 -17.25 -2.26
C GLU A 249 19.41 -18.72 -2.12
N GLN A 250 18.73 -19.51 -1.27
CA GLN A 250 19.05 -20.92 -1.09
C GLN A 250 18.90 -21.72 -2.39
N HIS A 251 17.85 -21.46 -3.18
CA HIS A 251 17.65 -22.07 -4.48
C HIS A 251 18.73 -21.64 -5.49
N ILE A 252 19.09 -20.34 -5.53
CA ILE A 252 20.17 -19.83 -6.39
C ILE A 252 21.51 -20.53 -6.06
N LYS A 253 21.85 -20.64 -4.76
CA LYS A 253 23.09 -21.31 -4.30
C LYS A 253 23.15 -22.78 -4.73
N LYS A 254 22.02 -23.48 -4.67
CA LYS A 254 21.89 -24.88 -5.11
C LYS A 254 21.76 -25.03 -6.63
N LYS A 255 21.60 -23.93 -7.37
CA LYS A 255 21.25 -23.90 -8.80
C LYS A 255 19.96 -24.70 -9.10
N ASP A 256 19.04 -24.73 -8.15
CA ASP A 256 17.75 -25.39 -8.28
C ASP A 256 16.69 -24.36 -8.69
N PHE A 257 16.19 -24.49 -9.92
CA PHE A 257 15.16 -23.62 -10.49
C PHE A 257 13.85 -24.38 -10.78
N SER A 258 13.54 -25.37 -9.93
CA SER A 258 12.31 -26.16 -9.98
C SER A 258 11.04 -25.34 -9.66
N SER A 259 9.88 -25.99 -9.63
CA SER A 259 8.61 -25.37 -9.23
C SER A 259 8.69 -24.69 -7.87
N SER A 260 9.42 -25.28 -6.91
CA SER A 260 9.62 -24.71 -5.57
C SER A 260 10.34 -23.35 -5.60
N PHE A 261 11.32 -23.18 -6.50
CA PHE A 261 11.95 -21.87 -6.71
C PHE A 261 10.94 -20.85 -7.25
N VAL A 262 10.11 -21.24 -8.22
CA VAL A 262 9.10 -20.34 -8.80
C VAL A 262 8.06 -19.93 -7.74
N GLU A 263 7.63 -20.86 -6.89
CA GLU A 263 6.78 -20.57 -5.74
C GLU A 263 7.41 -19.59 -4.76
N ALA A 264 8.72 -19.73 -4.48
CA ALA A 264 9.44 -18.80 -3.63
C ALA A 264 9.46 -17.38 -4.21
N VAL A 265 9.69 -17.25 -5.53
CA VAL A 265 9.63 -15.96 -6.23
C VAL A 265 8.22 -15.37 -6.23
N ASN A 266 7.19 -16.18 -6.53
CA ASN A 266 5.80 -15.75 -6.48
C ASN A 266 5.40 -15.27 -5.09
N ASN A 267 5.83 -15.99 -4.05
CA ASN A 267 5.59 -15.62 -2.66
C ASN A 267 6.24 -14.26 -2.33
N TYR A 268 7.47 -14.02 -2.79
CA TYR A 268 8.13 -12.72 -2.60
C TYR A 268 7.32 -11.56 -3.21
N TYR A 269 6.97 -11.62 -4.50
CA TYR A 269 6.19 -10.56 -5.16
C TYR A 269 4.75 -10.44 -4.63
N THR A 270 4.22 -11.51 -4.04
CA THR A 270 2.93 -11.45 -3.36
C THR A 270 3.04 -10.67 -2.04
N LYS A 271 4.13 -10.86 -1.29
CA LYS A 271 4.39 -10.11 -0.04
C LYS A 271 4.83 -8.67 -0.28
N ILE A 272 5.58 -8.41 -1.35
CA ILE A 272 6.11 -7.09 -1.71
C ILE A 272 5.52 -6.67 -3.06
N PRO A 273 4.50 -5.81 -3.09
CA PRO A 273 3.84 -5.41 -4.33
C PRO A 273 4.79 -4.70 -5.30
N HIS A 274 4.86 -5.21 -6.53
CA HIS A 274 5.68 -4.64 -7.59
C HIS A 274 4.83 -4.23 -8.80
N PHE A 275 5.24 -3.17 -9.47
CA PHE A 275 4.65 -2.73 -10.73
C PHE A 275 5.53 -3.11 -11.93
N PHE A 276 5.19 -4.22 -12.58
CA PHE A 276 5.90 -4.69 -13.79
C PHE A 276 5.28 -4.20 -15.12
N GLY A 277 4.24 -3.37 -15.08
CA GLY A 277 3.42 -3.06 -16.24
C GLY A 277 2.71 -4.31 -16.78
N MET A 278 2.59 -4.45 -18.10
CA MET A 278 2.02 -5.65 -18.74
C MET A 278 3.00 -6.84 -18.83
N ARG A 279 4.26 -6.64 -18.43
CA ARG A 279 5.29 -7.69 -18.47
C ARG A 279 5.02 -8.74 -17.40
N GLN A 280 5.46 -9.96 -17.71
CA GLN A 280 5.52 -11.05 -16.75
C GLN A 280 6.46 -10.68 -15.60
N PRO A 281 6.08 -10.95 -14.33
CA PRO A 281 6.98 -10.78 -13.19
C PRO A 281 8.32 -11.51 -13.43
N PRO A 282 9.47 -10.81 -13.32
CA PRO A 282 10.76 -11.39 -13.68
C PRO A 282 11.21 -12.43 -12.65
N MET A 283 11.94 -13.46 -13.09
CA MET A 283 12.54 -14.43 -12.17
C MET A 283 13.84 -13.88 -11.56
N ILE A 284 14.01 -14.09 -10.26
CA ILE A 284 15.20 -13.68 -9.49
C ILE A 284 16.20 -14.85 -9.50
N LYS A 285 16.91 -15.03 -10.61
CA LYS A 285 17.81 -16.19 -10.82
C LYS A 285 19.27 -15.92 -10.48
N THR A 286 19.65 -14.64 -10.37
CA THR A 286 21.04 -14.23 -10.17
C THR A 286 21.22 -13.49 -8.86
N ILE A 287 22.42 -13.57 -8.29
CA ILE A 287 22.79 -12.79 -7.09
C ILE A 287 22.66 -11.28 -7.34
N LYS A 288 22.88 -10.81 -8.58
CA LYS A 288 22.68 -9.40 -8.92
C LYS A 288 21.22 -8.98 -8.77
N GLN A 289 20.28 -9.75 -9.34
CA GLN A 289 18.85 -9.48 -9.18
C GLN A 289 18.43 -9.56 -7.71
N LEU A 290 18.88 -10.60 -6.99
CA LEU A 290 18.59 -10.74 -5.56
C LEU A 290 19.06 -9.51 -4.76
N LYS A 291 20.26 -8.98 -5.05
CA LYS A 291 20.78 -7.77 -4.41
C LYS A 291 19.94 -6.52 -4.72
N THR A 292 19.39 -6.41 -5.92
CA THR A 292 18.45 -5.32 -6.24
C THR A 292 17.21 -5.39 -5.35
N GLU A 293 16.64 -6.58 -5.17
CA GLU A 293 15.47 -6.79 -4.31
C GLU A 293 15.78 -6.55 -2.81
N ILE A 294 16.97 -6.94 -2.36
CA ILE A 294 17.44 -6.62 -1.00
C ILE A 294 17.52 -5.10 -0.82
N LYS A 295 18.11 -4.38 -1.78
CA LYS A 295 18.21 -2.92 -1.73
C LYS A 295 16.83 -2.25 -1.67
N LEU A 296 15.83 -2.81 -2.36
CA LEU A 296 14.45 -2.35 -2.24
C LEU A 296 13.92 -2.51 -0.81
N LEU A 297 14.09 -3.68 -0.18
CA LEU A 297 13.65 -3.89 1.21
C LEU A 297 14.39 -3.01 2.22
N GLU A 298 15.69 -2.78 2.03
CA GLU A 298 16.48 -1.85 2.83
C GLU A 298 15.89 -0.44 2.74
N ALA A 299 15.66 0.05 1.52
CA ALA A 299 15.10 1.37 1.28
C ALA A 299 13.68 1.52 1.84
N LEU A 300 12.81 0.52 1.67
CA LEU A 300 11.47 0.50 2.27
C LEU A 300 11.53 0.56 3.80
N SER A 301 12.47 -0.15 4.41
CA SER A 301 12.68 -0.12 5.86
C SER A 301 13.12 1.26 6.34
N GLU A 302 14.12 1.86 5.69
CA GLU A 302 14.64 3.19 6.02
C GLU A 302 13.57 4.28 5.86
N ILE A 303 12.83 4.25 4.75
CA ILE A 303 11.70 5.15 4.51
C ILE A 303 10.61 4.95 5.57
N GLY A 304 10.28 3.71 5.92
CA GLY A 304 9.32 3.41 6.97
C GLY A 304 9.70 4.06 8.30
N VAL A 305 10.98 3.98 8.67
CA VAL A 305 11.52 4.67 9.86
C VAL A 305 11.45 6.19 9.71
N ALA A 306 11.83 6.74 8.55
CA ALA A 306 11.80 8.17 8.28
C ALA A 306 10.37 8.75 8.38
N ILE A 307 9.40 8.12 7.71
CA ILE A 307 7.98 8.53 7.76
C ILE A 307 7.46 8.48 9.20
N ARG A 308 7.77 7.42 9.96
CA ARG A 308 7.38 7.32 11.39
C ARG A 308 8.01 8.42 12.24
N THR A 309 9.25 8.79 11.95
CA THR A 309 9.96 9.86 12.66
C THR A 309 9.31 11.21 12.37
N PHE A 310 9.04 11.53 11.10
CA PHE A 310 8.45 12.82 10.71
C PHE A 310 6.99 12.96 11.14
N LYS A 311 6.20 11.89 11.07
CA LYS A 311 4.76 11.91 11.44
C LYS A 311 4.50 11.81 12.94
N LYS A 312 5.53 11.68 13.78
CA LYS A 312 5.35 11.67 15.23
C LYS A 312 4.67 12.97 15.67
N LYS A 313 3.45 12.85 16.22
CA LYS A 313 2.70 13.98 16.77
C LYS A 313 3.51 14.68 17.86
N GLY A 314 3.26 15.97 17.99
CA GLY A 314 3.92 16.88 18.91
C GLY A 314 2.96 18.03 19.23
N ASP A 315 3.44 19.07 19.91
CA ASP A 315 2.62 20.22 20.24
C ASP A 315 2.02 20.87 18.98
N VAL A 316 0.69 21.01 18.94
CA VAL A 316 -0.05 21.64 17.83
C VAL A 316 0.33 23.11 17.64
N ASN A 317 0.89 23.74 18.66
CA ASN A 317 1.39 25.12 18.62
C ASN A 317 2.79 25.26 17.99
N ILE A 318 3.35 24.19 17.42
CA ILE A 318 4.65 24.19 16.75
C ILE A 318 4.45 23.98 15.24
N HIS A 319 5.09 24.81 14.42
CA HIS A 319 5.04 24.68 12.97
C HIS A 319 5.47 23.26 12.52
N PRO A 320 4.83 22.63 11.51
CA PRO A 320 5.10 21.25 11.14
C PRO A 320 6.57 20.94 10.82
N ILE A 321 7.29 21.86 10.17
CA ILE A 321 8.69 21.64 9.79
C ILE A 321 9.62 21.65 11.01
N ASP A 322 9.34 22.50 12.00
CA ASP A 322 10.07 22.59 13.27
C ASP A 322 9.90 21.29 14.06
N ARG A 323 8.70 20.70 13.99
CA ARG A 323 8.41 19.41 14.59
C ARG A 323 9.20 18.29 13.93
N HIS A 324 9.29 18.27 12.60
CA HIS A 324 10.13 17.30 11.90
C HIS A 324 11.59 17.43 12.34
N TYR A 325 12.11 18.65 12.45
CA TYR A 325 13.45 18.92 12.98
C TYR A 325 13.65 18.36 14.40
N MET A 326 12.75 18.69 15.33
CA MET A 326 12.81 18.17 16.70
C MET A 326 12.74 16.64 16.76
N ASN A 327 11.93 16.02 15.91
CA ASN A 327 11.77 14.57 15.86
C ASN A 327 13.03 13.84 15.38
N MET A 328 13.84 14.47 14.53
CA MET A 328 15.12 13.90 14.09
C MET A 328 16.16 13.82 15.22
N LYS A 329 15.98 14.60 16.31
CA LYS A 329 16.90 14.64 17.46
C LYS A 329 18.37 14.85 17.05
N CYS A 330 18.59 15.67 16.03
CA CYS A 330 19.89 15.98 15.48
C CYS A 330 19.99 17.50 15.32
N GLU A 331 21.02 18.10 15.92
CA GLU A 331 21.27 19.54 15.79
C GLU A 331 21.98 19.82 14.47
N ILE A 332 21.37 20.65 13.64
CA ILE A 332 21.92 21.08 12.36
C ILE A 332 22.23 22.57 12.47
N SER A 333 23.50 22.93 12.36
CA SER A 333 23.97 24.32 12.37
C SER A 333 24.41 24.75 10.98
N ILE A 334 24.08 25.99 10.62
CA ILE A 334 24.51 26.58 9.36
C ILE A 334 25.94 27.10 9.53
N VAL A 335 26.83 26.63 8.68
CA VAL A 335 28.22 27.08 8.64
C VAL A 335 28.34 28.21 7.62
N CYS A 336 28.80 29.38 8.07
CA CYS A 336 29.03 30.52 7.19
C CYS A 336 30.14 30.23 6.18
N ALA A 337 30.03 30.78 4.97
CA ALA A 337 31.03 30.61 3.91
C ALA A 337 32.44 31.09 4.32
N ASP A 338 32.52 31.99 5.30
CA ASP A 338 33.78 32.49 5.83
C ASP A 338 34.45 31.61 6.88
N ASP A 339 33.72 30.62 7.41
CA ASP A 339 34.23 29.70 8.41
C ASP A 339 35.38 28.85 7.83
N PRO A 340 36.52 28.73 8.55
CA PRO A 340 37.62 27.85 8.16
C PRO A 340 37.18 26.41 7.85
N LYS A 341 36.15 25.88 8.53
CA LYS A 341 35.57 24.56 8.29
C LYS A 341 34.93 24.44 6.91
N TYR A 342 34.29 25.51 6.44
CA TYR A 342 33.73 25.57 5.08
C TYR A 342 34.84 25.66 4.03
N LYS A 343 35.87 26.49 4.29
CA LYS A 343 36.98 26.74 3.35
C LYS A 343 37.92 25.55 3.16
N ASN A 344 38.06 24.68 4.16
CA ASN A 344 38.98 23.54 4.13
C ASN A 344 38.35 22.23 3.63
N GLY A 345 37.05 22.22 3.30
CA GLY A 345 36.31 21.03 2.88
C GLY A 345 35.91 20.15 4.06
N PHE A 346 34.64 19.75 4.12
CA PHE A 346 34.11 18.90 5.19
C PHE A 346 34.75 17.49 5.16
N SER A 347 35.50 17.14 6.22
CA SER A 347 35.72 15.75 6.61
C SER A 347 34.63 15.41 7.62
N ILE A 348 33.69 14.53 7.27
CA ILE A 348 32.65 14.09 8.21
C ILE A 348 33.25 12.97 9.06
N ASP A 349 33.74 13.32 10.24
CA ASP A 349 34.01 12.35 11.30
C ASP A 349 32.69 12.13 12.05
N ILE A 350 32.04 10.98 11.80
CA ILE A 350 30.89 10.56 12.60
C ILE A 350 31.44 10.08 13.95
N GLU A 351 31.60 11.00 14.90
CA GLU A 351 31.86 10.64 16.29
C GLU A 351 30.60 10.01 16.88
N ASN A 352 30.69 8.71 17.21
CA ASN A 352 29.70 8.01 18.00
C ASN A 352 29.52 8.76 19.34
N GLY A 353 28.25 9.01 19.71
CA GLY A 353 27.89 9.71 20.95
C GLY A 353 28.45 9.07 22.23
N PRO A 354 28.41 9.80 23.35
CA PRO A 354 29.13 9.43 24.56
C PRO A 354 28.60 8.10 25.12
N GLN A 355 29.53 7.19 25.45
CA GLN A 355 29.22 6.03 26.27
C GLN A 355 28.87 6.53 27.68
N GLU A 356 27.66 6.22 28.13
CA GLU A 356 27.24 6.43 29.51
C GLU A 356 28.05 5.50 30.45
N GLU A 357 28.58 6.06 31.54
CA GLU A 357 29.09 5.35 32.72
C GLU A 357 27.95 4.93 33.67
#